data_AF-A0A1W9JAJ6-F1
#
_entry.id   AF-A0A1W9JAJ6-F1
#
_cell.length_a   1.000
_cell.length_b   1.000
_cell.length_c   1.000
_cell.angle_alpha   90.00
_cell.angle_beta   90.00
_cell.angle_gamma   90.00
#
_symmetry.space_group_name_H-M   'P 1'
#
loop_
_entity.id
_entity.type
_entity.pdbx_description
1 polymer ?
#
loop_
_entity_poly.entity_id
_entity_poly.type
_entity_poly.pdbx_seq_one_letter_code
_entity_poly.pdbx_strand_id
1 'polypeptide(L)' 'MNNQNVYAVYAEFLVQCRRVMGPFDIEKLASDEAYKVDFFNRVMLSEDDQLFKMADLVNRALTEEARSVH' A
#
# COMPACT_ATOMS: atom_id res chain seq x y z
N MET A 1 17.34 7.48 1.71
CA MET A 1 16.77 6.18 2.15
C MET A 1 17.01 5.18 1.04
N ASN A 2 17.41 3.95 1.38
CA ASN A 2 17.74 2.92 0.38
C ASN A 2 16.42 2.39 -0.24
N ASN A 3 16.25 2.45 -1.56
CA ASN A 3 15.03 2.00 -2.27
C ASN A 3 14.61 0.56 -1.92
N GLN A 4 15.55 -0.27 -1.45
CA GLN A 4 15.26 -1.62 -0.93
C GLN A 4 14.25 -1.62 0.24
N ASN A 5 14.11 -0.52 0.97
CA ASN A 5 13.22 -0.44 2.12
C ASN A 5 11.76 -0.20 1.71
N VAL A 6 11.51 0.62 0.68
CA VAL A 6 10.15 0.97 0.25
C VAL A 6 9.41 -0.23 -0.34
N TYR A 7 10.08 -1.02 -1.17
CA TYR A 7 9.51 -2.25 -1.73
C TYR A 7 9.25 -3.32 -0.66
N ALA A 8 10.10 -3.38 0.37
CA ALA A 8 9.90 -4.31 1.49
C ALA A 8 8.65 -3.94 2.30
N VAL A 9 8.49 -2.65 2.63
CA VAL A 9 7.30 -2.14 3.36
C VAL A 9 6.04 -2.32 2.52
N TYR A 10 6.10 -2.09 1.20
CA TYR A 10 4.97 -2.31 0.31
C TYR A 10 4.58 -3.79 0.20
N ALA A 11 5.55 -4.70 0.09
CA ALA A 11 5.29 -6.14 0.09
C ALA A 11 4.64 -6.59 1.41
N GLU A 12 5.11 -6.08 2.55
CA GLU A 12 4.54 -6.39 3.86
C GLU A 12 3.10 -5.87 3.98
N PHE A 13 2.83 -4.65 3.49
CA PHE A 13 1.49 -4.09 3.41
C PHE A 13 0.53 -5.00 2.62
N LEU A 14 0.92 -5.45 1.42
CA LEU A 14 0.10 -6.35 0.61
C LEU A 14 -0.20 -7.69 1.31
N VAL A 15 0.78 -8.23 2.05
CA VAL A 15 0.57 -9.45 2.85
C VAL A 15 -0.45 -9.22 3.96
N GLN A 16 -0.40 -8.08 4.66
CA GLN A 16 -1.37 -7.77 5.71
C GLN A 16 -2.77 -7.50 5.14
N CYS A 17 -2.88 -6.79 4.02
CA CYS A 17 -4.16 -6.63 3.33
C CYS A 17 -4.80 -7.98 3.01
N ARG A 18 -4.01 -8.95 2.53
CA ARG A 18 -4.51 -10.29 2.21
C ARG A 18 -5.01 -11.05 3.42
N ARG A 19 -4.39 -10.85 4.59
CA ARG A 19 -4.76 -11.50 5.85
C ARG A 19 -6.07 -10.97 6.42
N VAL A 20 -6.23 -9.64 6.41
CA VAL A 20 -7.38 -8.97 7.07
C VAL A 20 -8.58 -8.86 6.14
N MET A 21 -8.35 -8.50 4.87
CA MET A 21 -9.42 -8.24 3.90
C MET A 21 -9.72 -9.46 3.01
N GLY A 22 -8.88 -10.50 3.08
CA GLY A 22 -8.97 -11.66 2.20
C GLY A 22 -8.28 -11.46 0.84
N PRO A 23 -8.45 -12.42 -0.09
CA PRO A 23 -7.78 -12.37 -1.38
C PRO A 23 -8.24 -11.19 -2.25
N PHE A 24 -7.29 -10.58 -2.96
CA PHE A 24 -7.52 -9.50 -3.92
C PHE A 24 -6.72 -9.73 -5.20
N ASP A 25 -7.07 -9.02 -6.26
CA ASP A 25 -6.47 -9.15 -7.59
C ASP A 25 -5.25 -8.22 -7.71
N ILE A 26 -4.05 -8.81 -7.64
CA ILE A 26 -2.79 -8.06 -7.66
C ILE A 26 -2.48 -7.49 -9.04
N GLU A 27 -2.93 -8.15 -10.11
CA GLU A 27 -2.71 -7.68 -11.48
C GLU A 27 -3.56 -6.44 -11.73
N LYS A 28 -4.83 -6.45 -11.33
CA LYS A 28 -5.68 -5.25 -11.37
C LYS A 28 -5.16 -4.14 -10.47
N LEU A 29 -4.64 -4.45 -9.28
CA LEU A 29 -4.05 -3.44 -8.41
C LEU A 29 -2.86 -2.73 -9.06
N ALA A 30 -2.11 -3.42 -9.91
CA ALA A 30 -0.95 -2.87 -10.61
C ALA A 30 -1.33 -2.05 -11.86
N SER A 31 -2.41 -2.41 -12.57
CA SER A 31 -2.73 -1.85 -13.89
C SER A 31 -4.02 -1.01 -13.96
N ASP A 32 -4.92 -1.11 -13.00
CA ASP A 32 -6.23 -0.45 -13.01
C ASP A 32 -6.32 0.60 -11.89
N GLU A 33 -6.31 1.89 -12.28
CA GLU A 33 -6.36 3.00 -11.33
C GLU A 33 -7.67 3.07 -10.54
N ALA A 34 -8.81 2.71 -11.14
CA ALA A 34 -10.10 2.71 -10.46
C ALA A 34 -10.14 1.59 -9.41
N TYR A 35 -9.64 0.41 -9.76
CA TYR A 35 -9.48 -0.70 -8.83
C TYR A 35 -8.53 -0.34 -7.69
N LYS A 36 -7.42 0.35 -7.98
CA LYS A 36 -6.46 0.82 -6.98
C LYS A 36 -7.10 1.78 -5.99
N VAL A 37 -7.82 2.80 -6.46
CA VAL A 37 -8.53 3.76 -5.60
C VAL A 37 -9.54 3.04 -4.70
N ASP A 38 -10.36 2.16 -5.27
CA ASP A 38 -11.33 1.38 -4.50
C ASP A 38 -10.66 0.46 -3.47
N PHE A 39 -9.57 -0.21 -3.84
CA PHE A 39 -8.78 -1.03 -2.92
C PHE A 39 -8.27 -0.23 -1.72
N PHE A 40 -7.64 0.93 -1.96
CA PHE A 40 -7.15 1.78 -0.86
C PHE A 40 -8.29 2.35 -0.01
N ASN A 41 -9.43 2.70 -0.60
CA ASN A 41 -10.60 3.13 0.16
C ASN A 41 -11.10 2.02 1.11
N ARG A 42 -11.14 0.76 0.65
CA ARG A 42 -11.50 -0.38 1.48
C ARG A 42 -10.49 -0.64 2.60
N VAL A 43 -9.20 -0.46 2.32
CA VAL A 43 -8.14 -0.54 3.35
C VAL A 43 -8.34 0.54 4.41
N MET A 44 -8.64 1.77 4.02
CA MET A 44 -8.88 2.90 4.93
C MET A 44 -10.15 2.75 5.78
N LEU A 45 -11.11 1.94 5.31
CA LEU A 45 -12.34 1.62 6.05
C LEU A 45 -12.19 0.38 6.94
N SER A 46 -11.04 -0.30 6.92
CA SER A 46 -10.79 -1.38 7.87
C SER A 46 -10.62 -0.81 9.28
N GLU A 47 -11.28 -1.40 10.27
CA GLU A 47 -11.12 -1.04 11.70
C GLU A 47 -9.74 -1.45 12.27
N ASP A 48 -8.82 -1.87 11.41
CA ASP A 48 -7.50 -2.34 11.77
C ASP A 48 -6.50 -1.17 11.77
N ASP A 49 -6.22 -0.67 12.97
CA ASP A 49 -5.26 0.40 13.24
C ASP A 49 -3.84 0.11 12.71
N GLN A 50 -3.47 -1.15 12.52
CA GLN A 50 -2.18 -1.55 11.99
C GLN A 50 -2.13 -1.35 10.47
N LEU A 51 -3.20 -1.71 9.76
CA LEU A 51 -3.34 -1.46 8.31
C LEU A 51 -3.33 0.03 7.97
N PHE A 52 -4.02 0.84 8.77
CA PHE A 52 -4.02 2.29 8.61
C PHE A 52 -2.60 2.87 8.76
N LYS A 53 -1.85 2.45 9.78
CA LYS A 53 -0.45 2.88 9.99
C LYS A 53 0.48 2.45 8.86
N MET A 54 0.29 1.25 8.33
CA MET A 54 1.09 0.76 7.19
C MET A 54 0.77 1.52 5.90
N ALA A 55 -0.50 1.84 5.65
CA ALA A 55 -0.90 2.66 4.50
C ALA A 55 -0.28 4.07 4.54
N ASP A 56 -0.27 4.71 5.72
CA ASP A 56 0.38 6.02 5.92
C ASP A 56 1.90 5.94 5.70
N LEU A 57 2.55 4.90 6.21
CA LEU A 57 3.98 4.65 5.99
C LEU A 57 4.34 4.46 4.52
N VAL A 58 3.57 3.66 3.78
CA VAL A 58 3.75 3.44 2.34
C VAL A 58 3.56 4.74 1.57
N ASN A 59 2.50 5.49 1.87
CA ASN A 59 2.20 6.74 1.16
C ASN A 59 3.31 7.79 1.37
N ARG A 60 3.83 7.91 2.59
CA ARG A 60 4.98 8.78 2.90
C ARG A 60 6.25 8.34 2.19
N ALA A 61 6.56 7.05 2.22
CA ALA A 61 7.76 6.50 1.58
C ALA A 61 7.77 6.73 0.06
N LEU A 62 6.62 6.51 -0.61
CA LEU A 62 6.48 6.76 -2.04
C LEU A 62 6.55 8.25 -2.38
N THR A 63 6.01 9.12 -1.52
CA THR A 63 6.05 10.59 -1.70
C THR A 63 7.47 11.15 -1.48
N GLU A 64 8.21 10.62 -0.51
CA GLU A 64 9.61 11.01 -0.25
C GLU A 64 10.55 10.54 -1.37
N GLU A 65 10.38 9.32 -1.90
CA GLU A 65 11.12 8.89 -3.09
C GLU A 65 10.84 9.80 -4.28
N ALA A 66 9.57 10.12 -4.55
CA ALA A 66 9.22 11.02 -5.65
C ALA A 66 9.87 12.42 -5.53
N ARG A 67 10.13 12.90 -4.31
CA ARG A 67 10.85 14.17 -4.06
C ARG A 67 12.37 14.05 -4.11
N SER A 68 12.93 12.87 -3.83
CA SER A 68 14.39 12.64 -3.85
C SER A 68 14.95 12.42 -5.26
N VAL A 69 14.08 12.29 -6.27
CA VAL A 69 14.45 12.18 -7.70
C VAL A 69 14.39 13.56 -8.41
N HIS A 70 14.37 14.66 -7.65
CA HIS A 70 14.57 16.04 -8.12
C HIS A 70 15.68 16.71 -7.31
#